data_AF-A0A9D6UKH2-F1
#
_entry.id   AF-A0A9D6UKH2-F1
#
_cell.length_a   1.000
_cell.length_b   1.000
_cell.length_c   1.000
_cell.angle_alpha   90.00
_cell.angle_beta   90.00
_cell.angle_gamma   90.00
#
_symmetry.space_group_name_H-M   'P 1'
#
loop_
_entity.id
_entity.type
_entity.pdbx_description
1 polymer ?
#
loop_
_entity_poly.entity_id
_entity_poly.type
_entity_poly.pdbx_seq_one_letter_code
_entity_poly.pdbx_strand_id
1 'polypeptide(L)' 'MWAELIAVGSELLSWDKAETNSLYISKQLNLLGINVRYKSIVGDAE' A
#
# COMPACT_ATOMS: atom_id res chain seq x y z
N MET A 1 8.37 7.04 -14.12
CA MET A 1 9.02 6.56 -12.88
C MET A 1 8.16 5.45 -12.28
N TRP A 2 8.74 4.52 -11.52
CA TRP A 2 8.01 3.39 -10.94
C TRP A 2 8.12 3.40 -9.41
N ALA A 3 7.07 2.93 -8.74
CA ALA A 3 7.01 2.79 -7.30
C ALA A 3 6.49 1.40 -6.89
N GLU A 4 6.85 1.02 -5.67
CA GLU A 4 6.30 -0.11 -4.95
C GLU A 4 5.70 0.39 -3.64
N LEU A 5 4.55 -0.17 -3.25
CA LEU A 5 3.88 0.16 -2.00
C LEU A 5 4.00 -0.98 -1.01
N ILE A 6 4.41 -0.67 0.21
CA ILE A 6 4.45 -1.62 1.32
C ILE A 6 3.55 -1.05 2.41
N ALA A 7 2.42 -1.71 2.64
CA ALA A 7 1.54 -1.41 3.76
C ALA A 7 1.97 -2.26 4.96
N VAL A 8 2.35 -1.61 6.05
CA VAL A 8 2.79 -2.27 7.29
C VAL A 8 1.65 -2.24 8.30
N GLY A 9 1.35 -3.39 8.89
CA GLY A 9 0.37 -3.55 9.95
C GLY A 9 -0.14 -4.98 10.01
N SER A 10 0.02 -5.66 11.15
CA SER A 10 -0.51 -7.02 11.37
C SER A 10 -2.03 -7.07 11.26
N GLU A 11 -2.71 -5.97 11.60
CA GLU A 11 -4.16 -5.82 11.44
C GLU A 11 -4.60 -5.73 9.97
N LEU A 12 -3.70 -5.37 9.05
CA LEU A 12 -3.97 -5.31 7.61
C LEU A 12 -3.87 -6.69 6.94
N LEU A 13 -3.26 -7.66 7.63
CA LEU A 13 -3.25 -9.07 7.23
C LEU A 13 -4.54 -9.81 7.63
N SER A 14 -5.30 -9.23 8.56
CA SER A 14 -6.61 -9.74 8.97
C SER A 14 -7.72 -9.20 8.06
N TRP A 15 -8.83 -9.95 7.95
CA TRP A 15 -10.02 -9.50 7.21
C TRP A 15 -10.81 -8.38 7.91
N ASP A 16 -10.44 -8.04 9.14
CA ASP A 16 -11.22 -7.16 10.03
C ASP A 16 -11.12 -5.67 9.65
N LYS A 17 -10.08 -5.28 8.89
CA LYS A 17 -9.88 -3.90 8.42
C LYS A 17 -9.58 -3.85 6.94
N ALA A 18 -10.36 -3.05 6.21
CA ALA A 18 -10.08 -2.76 4.82
C ALA A 18 -8.85 -1.84 4.69
N GLU A 19 -7.82 -2.30 3.99
CA GLU A 19 -6.65 -1.47 3.67
C GLU A 19 -7.01 -0.49 2.54
N THR A 20 -7.08 0.80 2.85
CA THR A 20 -7.44 1.87 1.90
C THR A 20 -6.30 2.86 1.64
N ASN A 21 -5.22 2.80 2.41
CA ASN A 21 -4.08 3.70 2.28
C ASN A 21 -3.42 3.56 0.91
N SER A 22 -3.19 2.33 0.47
CA SER A 22 -2.57 2.04 -0.84
C SER A 22 -3.43 2.55 -1.99
N LEU A 23 -4.76 2.57 -1.85
CA LEU A 23 -5.66 3.17 -2.84
C LEU A 23 -5.44 4.69 -2.93
N TYR A 24 -5.37 5.38 -1.80
CA TYR A 24 -5.13 6.82 -1.78
C TYR A 24 -3.74 7.16 -2.34
N ILE A 25 -2.70 6.49 -1.86
CA ILE A 25 -1.31 6.76 -2.25
C ILE A 25 -1.10 6.46 -3.73
N SER A 26 -1.63 5.34 -4.26
CA SER A 26 -1.54 5.01 -5.68
C SER A 26 -2.18 6.10 -6.56
N LYS A 27 -3.31 6.68 -6.14
CA LYS A 27 -3.91 7.82 -6.85
C LYS A 27 -2.99 9.05 -6.84
N GLN A 28 -2.39 9.38 -5.69
CA GLN A 28 -1.47 10.51 -5.59
C GLN A 28 -0.21 10.30 -6.47
N LEU A 29 0.37 9.10 -6.46
CA LEU A 29 1.53 8.77 -7.28
C LEU A 29 1.22 8.86 -8.78
N ASN A 30 0.02 8.40 -9.20
CA ASN A 30 -0.41 8.53 -10.58
C ASN A 30 -0.52 10.00 -11.03
N LEU A 31 -1.02 10.90 -10.17
CA LEU A 31 -1.06 12.35 -10.47
C LEU A 31 0.33 12.94 -10.70
N LEU A 32 1.38 12.34 -10.10
CA LEU A 32 2.78 12.72 -10.28
C LEU A 32 3.46 11.99 -11.46
N GLY A 33 2.73 11.19 -12.23
CA GLY A 33 3.29 10.40 -13.34
C GLY A 33 4.11 9.18 -12.88
N ILE A 34 3.89 8.72 -11.64
CA ILE A 34 4.58 7.57 -11.04
C ILE A 34 3.61 6.39 -11.01
N ASN A 35 3.97 5.32 -11.71
CA ASN A 35 3.14 4.12 -11.75
C ASN A 35 3.54 3.15 -10.65
N VAL A 36 2.57 2.66 -9.88
CA VAL A 36 2.78 1.61 -8.88
C VAL A 36 2.77 0.25 -9.58
N ARG A 37 3.85 -0.53 -9.47
CA ARG A 37 3.92 -1.89 -10.06
C ARG A 37 3.46 -2.98 -9.11
N TYR A 38 3.80 -2.82 -7.84
CA TYR A 38 3.56 -3.82 -6.81
C TYR A 38 3.03 -3.15 -5.54
N LYS A 39 2.17 -3.89 -4.86
CA LYS A 39 1.72 -3.59 -3.51
C LYS A 39 1.90 -4.86 -2.68
N SER A 40 2.53 -4.71 -1.52
CA SER A 40 2.70 -5.77 -0.53
C SER A 40 2.09 -5.32 0.80
N ILE A 41 1.56 -6.26 1.57
CA ILE A 41 1.13 -6.04 2.96
C ILE A 41 2.03 -6.90 3.84
N VAL A 42 2.60 -6.30 4.87
CA VAL A 42 3.48 -6.99 5.82
C VAL A 42 2.96 -6.77 7.24
N GLY A 43 3.09 -7.79 8.08
CA GLY A 43 2.76 -7.67 9.49
C GLY A 43 3.79 -6.84 10.23
N ASP A 44 3.41 -6.32 11.39
CA ASP A 44 4.36 -5.74 12.32
C ASP A 44 5.33 -6.82 12.78
N ALA A 45 6.63 -6.54 12.68
CA ALA A 45 7.62 -7.30 13.41
C ALA A 45 7.72 -6.69 14.82
N GLU A 46 7.63 -7.52 15.86
CA GLU A 46 8.21 -7.16 17.15
C GLU A 46 9.74 -7.08 17.03
#